data_AF-A0A2B7XYV4-F1
#
_entry.id   AF-A0A2B7XYV4-F1
#
_cell.length_a   1.000
_cell.length_b   1.000
_cell.length_c   1.000
_cell.angle_alpha   90.00
_cell.angle_beta   90.00
_cell.angle_gamma   90.00
#
_symmetry.space_group_name_H-M   'P 1'
#
loop_
_entity.id
_entity.type
_entity.pdbx_description
1 polymer ?
#
loop_
_entity_poly.entity_id
_entity_poly.type
_entity_poly.pdbx_seq_one_letter_code
_entity_poly.pdbx_strand_id
1 'polypeptide(L)'
;MSFQALLLAGGQSSRMGARKELLRFTDTSPPLYLHLARVLKAAFPALEVVYISLRDPSAVSDILEASANSMQHVQLEGLVKGSGTGSGCSKDEEAIAFRASGDDGVEVRIRFLYDEDMAKTMATSTSNLQRNSVDQESKPKSKSNNIGPAAGLLAAHSAKPTATWLVVACDYPLLSTSALHYLQEQHYTIATTDSGTNASSCEPPLLTCYRNTQGYCEPLLGMWTPEALSILARNVEQGRTGPRFVIEELGSGGKGQVRLVVPRDERWLFNANTVGEWREAVGLFMEGKGEERKEFVN
;
A
#
# COMPACT_ATOMS: atom_id res chain seq x y z
N MET A 1 15.44 4.99 10.13
CA MET A 1 14.80 4.08 9.16
C MET A 1 14.22 4.92 8.04
N SER A 2 14.30 4.45 6.79
CA SER A 2 13.70 5.20 5.67
C SER A 2 12.18 5.01 5.66
N PHE A 3 11.42 6.08 5.46
CA PHE A 3 9.96 6.03 5.35
C PHE A 3 9.56 5.96 3.87
N GLN A 4 8.69 5.02 3.52
CA GLN A 4 8.19 4.82 2.15
C GLN A 4 6.67 4.62 2.16
N ALA A 5 6.01 4.91 1.04
CA ALA A 5 4.58 4.70 0.88
C ALA A 5 4.28 3.66 -0.22
N LEU A 6 3.38 2.74 0.09
CA LEU A 6 2.92 1.67 -0.79
C LEU A 6 1.40 1.72 -0.94
N LEU A 7 0.94 1.84 -2.18
CA LEU A 7 -0.45 1.63 -2.56
C LEU A 7 -0.62 0.23 -3.17
N LEU A 8 -1.55 -0.56 -2.64
CA LEU A 8 -1.87 -1.90 -3.14
C LEU A 8 -3.02 -1.82 -4.16
N ALA A 9 -2.74 -2.08 -5.43
CA ALA A 9 -3.66 -1.91 -6.56
C ALA A 9 -3.74 -3.16 -7.47
N GLY A 10 -3.65 -4.37 -6.90
CA GLY A 10 -3.62 -5.65 -7.64
C GLY A 10 -4.73 -6.65 -7.29
N GLY A 11 -5.76 -6.23 -6.55
CA GLY A 11 -6.87 -7.09 -6.13
C GLY A 11 -7.77 -7.53 -7.30
N GLN A 12 -8.31 -8.75 -7.23
CA GLN A 12 -9.33 -9.18 -8.20
C GLN A 12 -10.68 -8.57 -7.82
N SER A 13 -11.07 -7.50 -8.51
CA SER A 13 -12.33 -6.76 -8.29
C SER A 13 -13.56 -7.46 -8.89
N SER A 14 -13.68 -8.77 -8.62
CA SER A 14 -14.72 -9.65 -9.19
C SER A 14 -16.15 -9.19 -8.90
N ARG A 15 -16.37 -8.51 -7.78
CA ARG A 15 -17.69 -8.01 -7.34
C ARG A 15 -18.10 -6.69 -7.99
N MET A 16 -17.17 -5.96 -8.61
CA MET A 16 -17.44 -4.68 -9.25
C MET A 16 -17.52 -4.78 -10.78
N GLY A 17 -17.01 -5.87 -11.36
CA GLY A 17 -16.93 -6.03 -12.82
C GLY A 17 -15.93 -5.08 -13.50
N ALA A 18 -15.22 -4.24 -12.73
CA ALA A 18 -14.22 -3.28 -13.17
C ALA A 18 -13.08 -3.20 -12.15
N ARG A 19 -11.90 -2.77 -12.61
CA ARG A 19 -10.72 -2.53 -11.76
C ARG A 19 -10.99 -1.34 -10.83
N LYS A 20 -10.83 -1.54 -9.52
CA LYS A 20 -11.23 -0.56 -8.48
C LYS A 20 -10.34 0.68 -8.53
N GLU A 21 -9.06 0.42 -8.70
CA GLU A 21 -7.99 1.40 -8.81
C GLU A 21 -8.19 2.38 -9.98
N LEU A 22 -9.00 2.01 -10.99
CA LEU A 22 -9.30 2.85 -12.15
C LEU A 22 -10.63 3.62 -12.04
N LEU A 23 -11.40 3.43 -10.96
CA LEU A 23 -12.66 4.12 -10.74
C LEU A 23 -12.44 5.63 -10.56
N ARG A 24 -13.47 6.42 -10.86
CA ARG A 24 -13.43 7.88 -10.81
C ARG A 24 -14.64 8.45 -10.09
N PHE A 25 -14.43 9.48 -9.27
CA PHE A 25 -15.52 10.17 -8.57
C PHE A 25 -16.40 10.97 -9.53
N THR A 26 -15.78 11.58 -10.54
CA THR A 26 -16.40 12.25 -11.69
C THR A 26 -15.62 11.95 -12.96
N ASP A 27 -16.21 12.20 -14.12
CA ASP A 27 -15.54 12.06 -15.42
C ASP A 27 -14.24 12.89 -15.53
N THR A 28 -14.16 13.98 -14.78
CA THR A 28 -12.99 14.88 -14.73
C THR A 28 -12.02 14.57 -13.60
N SER A 29 -12.41 13.77 -12.61
CA SER A 29 -11.54 13.39 -11.50
C SER A 29 -10.47 12.40 -11.95
N PRO A 30 -9.26 12.42 -11.36
CA PRO A 30 -8.26 11.39 -11.62
C PRO A 30 -8.77 9.99 -11.22
N PRO A 31 -8.23 8.92 -11.81
CA PRO A 31 -8.51 7.56 -11.35
C PRO A 31 -8.12 7.39 -9.87
N LEU A 32 -8.80 6.48 -9.18
CA LEU A 32 -8.70 6.30 -7.73
C LEU A 32 -7.26 6.07 -7.25
N TYR A 33 -6.46 5.28 -7.97
CA TYR A 33 -5.07 5.06 -7.58
C TYR A 33 -4.26 6.37 -7.54
N LEU A 34 -4.50 7.27 -8.50
CA LEU A 34 -3.79 8.53 -8.62
C LEU A 34 -4.32 9.53 -7.60
N HIS A 35 -5.62 9.49 -7.30
CA HIS A 35 -6.20 10.23 -6.19
C HIS A 35 -5.52 9.87 -4.86
N LEU A 36 -5.43 8.57 -4.53
CA LEU A 36 -4.79 8.12 -3.28
C LEU A 36 -3.29 8.39 -3.26
N ALA A 37 -2.59 8.26 -4.39
CA ALA A 37 -1.19 8.64 -4.49
C ALA A 37 -0.96 10.14 -4.22
N ARG A 38 -1.89 11.01 -4.66
CA ARG A 38 -1.86 12.43 -4.30
C ARG A 38 -2.12 12.68 -2.83
N VAL A 39 -3.09 11.97 -2.23
CA VAL A 39 -3.34 12.08 -0.78
C VAL A 39 -2.09 11.70 0.01
N LEU A 40 -1.40 10.62 -0.37
CA LEU A 40 -0.12 10.21 0.23
C LEU A 40 0.95 11.29 0.09
N LYS A 41 1.12 11.85 -1.12
CA LYS A 41 2.11 12.90 -1.40
C LYS A 41 1.80 14.22 -0.69
N ALA A 42 0.53 14.58 -0.60
CA ALA A 42 0.06 15.77 0.11
C ALA A 42 0.27 15.63 1.63
N ALA A 43 -0.03 14.46 2.20
CA ALA A 43 0.26 14.18 3.61
C ALA A 43 1.76 14.16 3.89
N PHE A 44 2.57 13.64 2.98
CA PHE A 44 4.03 13.52 3.17
C PHE A 44 4.79 14.11 1.99
N PRO A 45 4.98 15.44 1.93
CA PRO A 45 5.66 16.11 0.82
C PRO A 45 7.11 15.63 0.60
N ALA A 46 7.75 15.11 1.64
CA ALA A 46 9.09 14.52 1.59
C ALA A 46 9.16 13.17 0.86
N LEU A 47 8.03 12.53 0.56
CA LEU A 47 8.01 11.32 -0.25
C LEU A 47 8.52 11.63 -1.65
N GLU A 48 9.68 11.09 -1.97
CA GLU A 48 10.26 11.21 -3.29
C GLU A 48 9.43 10.48 -4.35
N VAL A 49 8.95 9.29 -4.01
CA VAL A 49 8.17 8.40 -4.88
C VAL A 49 7.09 7.71 -4.06
N VAL A 50 5.94 7.44 -4.69
CA VAL A 50 4.91 6.54 -4.16
C VAL A 50 5.00 5.21 -4.91
N TYR A 51 5.11 4.10 -4.18
CA TYR A 51 5.14 2.79 -4.80
C TYR A 51 3.72 2.28 -5.00
N ILE A 52 3.45 1.68 -6.16
CA ILE A 52 2.18 1.02 -6.45
C ILE A 52 2.45 -0.44 -6.76
N SER A 53 1.93 -1.34 -5.94
CA SER A 53 1.97 -2.77 -6.22
C SER A 53 0.82 -3.17 -7.13
N LEU A 54 1.17 -3.83 -8.22
CA LEU A 54 0.27 -4.42 -9.20
C LEU A 54 0.50 -5.92 -9.26
N ARG A 55 -0.53 -6.67 -9.64
CA ARG A 55 -0.43 -8.13 -9.78
C ARG A 55 0.57 -8.52 -10.87
N ASP A 56 0.52 -7.84 -12.00
CA ASP A 56 1.35 -8.15 -13.15
C ASP A 56 1.71 -6.86 -13.94
N PRO A 57 2.79 -6.89 -14.74
CA PRO A 57 3.21 -5.74 -15.54
C PRO A 57 2.24 -5.30 -16.63
N SER A 58 1.35 -6.18 -17.11
CA SER A 58 0.41 -5.83 -18.19
C SER A 58 -0.61 -4.78 -17.72
N ALA A 59 -0.94 -4.81 -16.42
CA ALA A 59 -1.82 -3.85 -15.76
C ALA A 59 -1.34 -2.39 -15.79
N VAL A 60 -0.06 -2.14 -16.08
CA VAL A 60 0.52 -0.79 -16.19
C VAL A 60 -0.04 -0.05 -17.39
N SER A 61 -0.26 -0.74 -18.51
CA SER A 61 -0.77 -0.13 -19.74
C SER A 61 -2.15 0.51 -19.51
N ASP A 62 -3.07 -0.20 -18.86
CA ASP A 62 -4.39 0.32 -18.47
C ASP A 62 -4.29 1.54 -17.54
N ILE A 63 -3.34 1.54 -16.60
CA ILE A 63 -3.10 2.65 -15.66
C ILE A 63 -2.61 3.88 -16.42
N LEU A 64 -1.67 3.71 -17.34
CA LEU A 64 -1.14 4.79 -18.16
C LEU A 64 -2.22 5.35 -19.09
N GLU A 65 -3.03 4.50 -19.71
CA GLU A 65 -4.14 4.90 -20.58
C GLU A 65 -5.22 5.64 -19.78
N ALA A 66 -5.62 5.12 -18.61
CA ALA A 66 -6.55 5.80 -17.72
C ALA A 66 -6.01 7.18 -17.31
N SER A 67 -4.73 7.31 -17.01
CA SER A 67 -4.12 8.61 -16.73
C SER A 67 -4.21 9.57 -17.92
N ALA A 68 -3.84 9.11 -19.11
CA ALA A 68 -3.83 9.94 -20.33
C ALA A 68 -5.23 10.43 -20.74
N ASN A 69 -6.27 9.62 -20.55
CA ASN A 69 -7.66 9.97 -20.88
C ASN A 69 -8.29 10.99 -19.92
N SER A 70 -7.58 11.44 -18.88
CA SER A 70 -8.01 12.54 -18.02
C SER A 70 -7.76 13.87 -18.77
N MET A 71 -8.73 14.29 -19.60
CA MET A 71 -8.65 15.50 -20.43
C MET A 71 -8.31 16.75 -19.61
N GLN A 72 -7.03 17.14 -19.62
CA GLN A 72 -6.50 18.35 -20.27
C GLN A 72 -5.04 18.60 -19.88
N HIS A 73 -4.53 18.03 -18.78
CA HIS A 73 -3.12 18.24 -18.39
C HIS A 73 -2.56 17.12 -17.49
N VAL A 74 -2.68 15.83 -17.88
CA VAL A 74 -1.75 14.82 -17.34
C VAL A 74 -0.49 14.82 -18.20
N GLN A 75 0.54 15.54 -17.76
CA GLN A 75 1.83 15.50 -18.44
C GLN A 75 2.61 14.31 -17.88
N LEU A 76 2.64 13.22 -18.65
CA LEU A 76 3.54 12.11 -18.41
C LEU A 76 4.95 12.56 -18.81
N GLU A 77 5.72 13.03 -17.84
CA GLU A 77 7.12 13.36 -18.07
C GLU A 77 7.97 12.12 -17.79
N GLY A 78 8.58 11.58 -18.85
CA GLY A 78 9.79 10.75 -18.85
C GLY A 78 9.84 9.57 -17.89
N LEU A 79 9.99 8.37 -18.45
CA LEU A 79 10.67 7.26 -17.77
C LEU A 79 12.07 7.75 -17.36
N VAL A 80 12.28 8.07 -16.09
CA VAL A 80 13.59 8.56 -15.61
C VAL A 80 14.55 7.36 -15.61
N LYS A 81 15.33 7.22 -16.68
CA LYS A 81 16.48 6.31 -16.72
C LYS A 81 17.63 6.95 -15.96
N GLY A 82 18.02 6.37 -14.84
CA GLY A 82 19.24 6.77 -14.12
C GLY A 82 20.47 6.54 -15.01
N SER A 83 20.97 7.60 -15.66
CA SER A 83 22.24 7.57 -16.38
C SER A 83 23.39 7.77 -15.39
N GLY A 84 23.92 6.66 -14.86
CA GLY A 84 25.20 6.65 -14.16
C GLY A 84 26.11 5.60 -14.80
N THR A 85 27.12 6.04 -15.54
CA THR A 85 28.21 5.18 -16.06
C THR A 85 29.06 4.70 -14.88
N GLY A 86 28.58 3.68 -14.18
CA GLY A 86 29.29 2.95 -13.15
C GLY A 86 28.99 1.48 -13.34
N SER A 87 30.02 0.71 -13.72
CA SER A 87 29.96 -0.74 -13.86
C SER A 87 29.54 -1.36 -12.52
N GLY A 88 28.24 -1.64 -12.37
CA GLY A 88 27.65 -2.24 -11.18
C GLY A 88 26.20 -1.87 -10.86
N CYS A 89 25.49 -1.09 -11.71
CA CYS A 89 24.14 -0.60 -11.38
C CYS A 89 23.02 -1.55 -11.85
N SER A 90 22.13 -1.93 -10.92
CA SER A 90 20.94 -2.76 -11.16
C SER A 90 19.94 -2.05 -12.08
N LYS A 91 19.12 -2.82 -12.80
CA LYS A 91 18.16 -2.34 -13.82
C LYS A 91 16.93 -1.61 -13.22
N ASP A 92 16.95 -1.22 -11.95
CA ASP A 92 15.74 -1.25 -11.11
C ASP A 92 15.23 0.13 -10.63
N GLU A 93 15.65 1.24 -11.23
CA GLU A 93 15.28 2.59 -10.73
C GLU A 93 14.38 3.42 -11.65
N GLU A 94 13.63 2.80 -12.56
CA GLU A 94 12.68 3.56 -13.38
C GLU A 94 11.43 3.97 -12.57
N ALA A 95 11.03 5.24 -12.68
CA ALA A 95 9.81 5.79 -12.11
C ALA A 95 9.15 6.72 -13.14
N ILE A 96 7.83 6.84 -13.06
CA ILE A 96 7.02 7.67 -13.96
C ILE A 96 6.46 8.84 -13.17
N ALA A 97 6.70 10.07 -13.63
CA ALA A 97 6.13 11.26 -13.03
C ALA A 97 4.71 11.50 -13.55
N PHE A 98 3.76 11.67 -12.63
CA PHE A 98 2.39 12.02 -12.92
C PHE A 98 2.11 13.40 -12.33
N ARG A 99 2.02 14.40 -13.20
CA ARG A 99 1.46 15.71 -12.88
C ARG A 99 0.06 15.73 -13.45
N ALA A 100 -0.97 15.97 -12.64
CA ALA A 100 -2.27 16.38 -13.22
C ALA A 100 -2.66 17.75 -12.73
N SER A 101 -3.44 18.44 -13.56
CA SER A 101 -4.18 19.65 -13.22
C SER A 101 -5.37 19.36 -12.31
N GLY A 102 -5.10 18.93 -11.07
CA GLY A 102 -6.02 19.24 -9.97
C GLY A 102 -5.75 20.67 -9.50
N ASP A 103 -6.75 21.34 -8.94
CA ASP A 103 -6.60 22.67 -8.30
C ASP A 103 -5.49 22.71 -7.22
N ASP A 104 -5.03 21.55 -6.75
CA ASP A 104 -4.02 21.39 -5.69
C ASP A 104 -2.56 21.47 -6.20
N GLY A 105 -2.31 21.35 -7.51
CA GLY A 105 -0.97 21.43 -8.09
C GLY A 105 0.01 20.34 -7.65
N VAL A 106 -0.46 19.25 -7.03
CA VAL A 106 0.39 18.20 -6.44
C VAL A 106 0.96 17.29 -7.53
N GLU A 107 2.28 17.35 -7.71
CA GLU A 107 3.05 16.43 -8.54
C GLU A 107 3.44 15.17 -7.76
N VAL A 108 3.18 13.99 -8.33
CA VAL A 108 3.52 12.71 -7.72
C VAL A 108 4.35 11.86 -8.67
N ARG A 109 5.47 11.33 -8.18
CA ARG A 109 6.25 10.32 -8.90
C ARG A 109 5.82 8.94 -8.42
N ILE A 110 5.58 8.04 -9.36
CA ILE A 110 5.09 6.69 -9.08
C ILE A 110 6.11 5.66 -9.58
N ARG A 111 6.37 4.64 -8.76
CA ARG A 111 7.13 3.45 -9.15
C ARG A 111 6.27 2.21 -8.97
N PHE A 112 6.21 1.36 -9.99
CA PHE A 112 5.44 0.12 -9.93
C PHE A 112 6.27 -1.02 -9.35
N LEU A 113 5.63 -1.86 -8.55
CA LEU A 113 6.15 -3.12 -8.04
C LEU A 113 5.23 -4.26 -8.48
N TYR A 114 5.78 -5.44 -8.72
CA TYR A 114 5.02 -6.58 -9.24
C TYR A 114 5.17 -7.82 -8.36
N ASP A 115 4.10 -8.62 -8.29
CA ASP A 115 4.07 -9.84 -7.47
C ASP A 115 5.07 -10.91 -7.97
N GLU A 116 5.37 -10.96 -9.28
CA GLU A 116 6.20 -12.01 -9.89
C GLU A 116 7.67 -12.00 -9.46
N ASP A 117 8.20 -10.85 -9.02
CA ASP A 117 9.60 -10.74 -8.57
C ASP A 117 9.84 -11.57 -7.27
N MET A 118 8.78 -11.84 -6.51
CA MET A 118 8.84 -12.68 -5.31
C MET A 118 8.75 -14.17 -5.60
N ALA A 119 7.99 -14.59 -6.63
CA ALA A 119 7.91 -16.00 -7.00
C ALA A 119 9.28 -16.55 -7.46
N LYS A 120 10.07 -15.73 -8.17
CA LYS A 120 11.45 -16.07 -8.56
C LYS A 120 12.40 -16.14 -7.38
N THR A 121 12.29 -15.21 -6.43
CA THR A 121 13.15 -15.15 -5.25
C THR A 121 12.91 -16.33 -4.29
N MET A 122 11.64 -16.66 -4.02
CA MET A 122 11.26 -17.82 -3.19
C MET A 122 11.67 -19.16 -3.83
N ALA A 123 11.47 -19.34 -5.14
CA ALA A 123 11.86 -20.56 -5.84
C ALA A 123 13.38 -20.83 -5.80
N THR A 124 14.18 -19.77 -5.79
CA THR A 124 15.65 -19.87 -5.70
C THR A 124 16.11 -20.32 -4.31
N SER A 125 15.46 -19.83 -3.24
CA SER A 125 15.74 -20.26 -1.85
C SER A 125 15.37 -21.71 -1.59
N THR A 126 14.27 -22.22 -2.18
CA THR A 126 13.85 -23.62 -2.02
C THR A 126 14.76 -24.59 -2.78
N SER A 127 15.34 -24.16 -3.91
CA SER A 127 16.22 -25.00 -4.75
C SER A 127 17.57 -25.35 -4.12
N ASN A 128 17.99 -24.68 -3.04
CA ASN A 128 19.24 -24.97 -2.35
C ASN A 128 19.13 -26.05 -1.24
N LEU A 129 17.93 -26.57 -0.96
CA LEU A 129 17.71 -27.58 0.08
C LEU A 129 17.35 -28.98 -0.43
N GLN A 130 17.24 -29.20 -1.74
CA GLN A 130 16.98 -30.54 -2.30
C GLN A 130 17.94 -30.89 -3.43
N ARG A 131 19.14 -31.35 -3.05
CA ARG A 131 19.85 -32.36 -3.83
C ARG A 131 19.72 -33.69 -3.10
N ASN A 132 18.74 -34.50 -3.51
CA ASN A 132 18.92 -35.93 -3.78
C ASN A 132 17.62 -36.61 -4.27
N SER A 133 17.84 -37.42 -5.30
CA SER A 133 17.09 -38.59 -5.84
C SER A 133 15.77 -38.45 -6.61
N VAL A 134 15.90 -38.66 -7.93
CA VAL A 134 15.23 -39.59 -8.87
C VAL A 134 13.68 -39.64 -8.95
N ASP A 135 13.21 -39.24 -10.14
CA ASP A 135 12.05 -39.64 -10.94
C ASP A 135 10.68 -39.91 -10.27
N GLN A 136 9.76 -38.97 -10.50
CA GLN A 136 8.48 -39.28 -11.17
C GLN A 136 7.89 -38.00 -11.78
N GLU A 137 7.69 -38.04 -13.09
CA GLU A 137 7.16 -36.96 -13.91
C GLU A 137 5.65 -36.80 -13.67
N SER A 138 5.29 -36.16 -12.56
CA SER A 138 3.92 -35.67 -12.35
C SER A 138 3.81 -34.26 -12.92
N LYS A 139 3.09 -34.14 -14.04
CA LYS A 139 2.63 -32.89 -14.66
C LYS A 139 2.33 -31.81 -13.60
N PRO A 140 3.02 -30.65 -13.59
CA PRO A 140 2.74 -29.62 -12.60
C PRO A 140 1.38 -28.99 -12.91
N LYS A 141 0.38 -29.30 -12.08
CA LYS A 141 -0.84 -28.48 -12.01
C LYS A 141 -0.42 -27.14 -11.42
N SER A 142 -0.08 -26.18 -12.29
CA SER A 142 0.13 -24.78 -11.94
C SER A 142 -1.15 -24.20 -11.34
N LYS A 143 -1.33 -24.37 -10.02
CA LYS A 143 -2.16 -23.47 -9.22
C LYS A 143 -1.29 -22.26 -8.96
N SER A 144 -1.60 -21.14 -9.60
CA SER A 144 -0.95 -19.86 -9.32
C SER A 144 -0.88 -19.61 -7.81
N ASN A 145 0.33 -19.48 -7.25
CA ASN A 145 0.60 -19.12 -5.85
C ASN A 145 0.13 -17.68 -5.56
N ASN A 146 -1.18 -17.44 -5.56
CA ASN A 146 -1.75 -16.14 -5.22
C ASN A 146 -1.77 -16.00 -3.69
N ILE A 147 -0.71 -15.39 -3.13
CA ILE A 147 -0.58 -15.09 -1.70
C ILE A 147 -1.35 -13.81 -1.31
N GLY A 148 -2.15 -13.26 -2.22
CA GLY A 148 -3.00 -12.09 -1.96
C GLY A 148 -2.19 -10.81 -1.68
N PRO A 149 -2.69 -9.90 -0.84
CA PRO A 149 -2.03 -8.64 -0.50
C PRO A 149 -0.61 -8.79 0.08
N ALA A 150 -0.26 -9.97 0.61
CA ALA A 150 1.10 -10.25 1.06
C ALA A 150 2.13 -10.18 -0.08
N ALA A 151 1.73 -10.46 -1.33
CA ALA A 151 2.64 -10.35 -2.47
C ALA A 151 3.15 -8.91 -2.63
N GLY A 152 2.25 -7.94 -2.61
CA GLY A 152 2.63 -6.52 -2.71
C GLY A 152 3.45 -6.02 -1.52
N LEU A 153 3.10 -6.44 -0.29
CA LEU A 153 3.88 -6.13 0.92
C LEU A 153 5.31 -6.69 0.84
N LEU A 154 5.46 -7.94 0.38
CA LEU A 154 6.77 -8.58 0.25
C LEU A 154 7.57 -8.03 -0.93
N ALA A 155 6.93 -7.65 -2.04
CA ALA A 155 7.59 -6.96 -3.14
C ALA A 155 8.15 -5.61 -2.67
N ALA A 156 7.41 -4.85 -1.87
CA ALA A 156 7.90 -3.62 -1.25
C ALA A 156 9.06 -3.88 -0.28
N HIS A 157 8.94 -4.89 0.58
CA HIS A 157 10.02 -5.29 1.47
C HIS A 157 11.30 -5.64 0.70
N SER A 158 11.20 -6.42 -0.38
CA SER A 158 12.33 -6.76 -1.23
C SER A 158 12.96 -5.54 -1.91
N ALA A 159 12.14 -4.59 -2.37
CA ALA A 159 12.62 -3.39 -3.04
C ALA A 159 13.36 -2.43 -2.09
N LYS A 160 12.91 -2.31 -0.84
CA LYS A 160 13.59 -1.55 0.23
C LYS A 160 13.56 -2.32 1.56
N PRO A 161 14.53 -3.22 1.81
CA PRO A 161 14.53 -4.10 2.97
C PRO A 161 14.59 -3.40 4.33
N THR A 162 15.10 -2.18 4.40
CA THR A 162 15.29 -1.42 5.65
C THR A 162 14.25 -0.30 5.83
N ALA A 163 13.24 -0.23 4.96
CA ALA A 163 12.22 0.80 5.00
C ALA A 163 11.04 0.43 5.91
N THR A 164 10.53 1.43 6.64
CA THR A 164 9.19 1.40 7.22
C THR A 164 8.20 1.85 6.17
N TRP A 165 7.16 1.06 5.94
CA TRP A 165 6.19 1.26 4.88
C TRP A 165 4.86 1.74 5.45
N LEU A 166 4.37 2.88 4.98
CA LEU A 166 2.95 3.21 5.06
C LEU A 166 2.23 2.48 3.93
N VAL A 167 1.38 1.54 4.29
CA VAL A 167 0.62 0.69 3.36
C VAL A 167 -0.82 1.16 3.32
N VAL A 168 -1.33 1.35 2.10
CA VAL A 168 -2.71 1.74 1.81
C VAL A 168 -3.26 0.82 0.72
N ALA A 169 -4.42 0.21 0.93
CA ALA A 169 -5.14 -0.47 -0.16
C ALA A 169 -5.92 0.54 -1.01
N CYS A 170 -6.08 0.22 -2.30
CA CYS A 170 -6.78 1.10 -3.24
C CYS A 170 -8.31 1.20 -3.01
N ASP A 171 -8.87 0.49 -2.05
CA ASP A 171 -10.30 0.40 -1.79
C ASP A 171 -10.79 1.34 -0.67
N TYR A 172 -9.95 2.27 -0.20
CA TYR A 172 -10.31 3.34 0.74
C TYR A 172 -10.54 4.69 0.00
N PRO A 173 -11.65 4.90 -0.73
CA PRO A 173 -11.85 6.09 -1.55
C PRO A 173 -11.83 7.42 -0.79
N LEU A 174 -12.27 7.41 0.46
CA LEU A 174 -12.42 8.63 1.27
C LEU A 174 -11.23 8.89 2.20
N LEU A 175 -10.08 8.23 1.94
CA LEU A 175 -8.89 8.41 2.75
C LEU A 175 -8.39 9.86 2.68
N SER A 176 -8.14 10.46 3.85
CA SER A 176 -7.69 11.84 3.97
C SER A 176 -6.25 11.94 4.45
N THR A 177 -5.64 13.12 4.27
CA THR A 177 -4.31 13.41 4.84
C THR A 177 -4.32 13.32 6.37
N SER A 178 -5.39 13.79 7.03
CA SER A 178 -5.56 13.70 8.49
C SER A 178 -5.53 12.26 9.00
N ALA A 179 -6.15 11.31 8.27
CA ALA A 179 -6.09 9.90 8.62
C ALA A 179 -4.66 9.35 8.56
N LEU A 180 -3.88 9.76 7.57
CA LEU A 180 -2.49 9.32 7.40
C LEU A 180 -1.57 9.93 8.46
N HIS A 181 -1.71 11.22 8.74
CA HIS A 181 -0.95 11.90 9.79
C HIS A 181 -1.22 11.30 11.16
N TYR A 182 -2.49 11.04 11.48
CA TYR A 182 -2.85 10.43 12.75
C TYR A 182 -2.24 9.04 12.90
N LEU A 183 -2.29 8.21 11.85
CA LEU A 183 -1.67 6.89 11.86
C LEU A 183 -0.15 6.97 12.07
N GLN A 184 0.53 7.91 11.41
CA GLN A 184 1.98 8.12 11.59
C GLN A 184 2.33 8.62 12.99
N GLU A 185 1.60 9.61 13.49
CA GLU A 185 1.76 10.13 14.85
C GLU A 185 1.62 9.00 15.87
N GLN A 186 0.58 8.19 15.73
CA GLN A 186 0.37 7.03 16.59
C GLN A 186 1.47 5.99 16.43
N HIS A 187 2.11 5.82 15.28
CA HIS A 187 3.23 4.90 15.15
C HIS A 187 4.48 5.40 15.91
N TYR A 188 4.83 6.67 15.79
CA TYR A 188 6.06 7.20 16.41
C TYR A 188 5.89 7.72 17.84
N THR A 189 4.67 7.82 18.36
CA THR A 189 4.45 8.20 19.76
C THR A 189 4.98 7.09 20.68
N ILE A 190 6.02 7.41 21.45
CA ILE A 190 6.54 6.52 22.48
C ILE A 190 5.53 6.52 23.63
N ALA A 191 5.05 5.33 24.02
CA ALA A 191 4.19 5.22 25.19
C ALA A 191 5.03 5.51 26.44
N THR A 192 4.74 6.61 27.14
CA THR A 192 5.26 6.82 28.49
C THR A 192 4.54 5.82 29.38
N THR A 193 5.22 4.75 29.78
CA THR A 193 4.69 3.83 30.78
C THR A 193 4.49 4.59 32.09
N ASP A 194 3.25 4.68 32.55
CA ASP A 194 2.94 5.11 33.91
C ASP A 194 3.67 4.22 34.90
N SER A 195 4.44 4.87 35.78
CA SER A 195 5.02 4.42 37.04
C SER A 195 4.86 2.94 37.42
N GLY A 196 5.96 2.18 37.39
CA GLY A 196 6.17 1.04 38.30
C GLY A 196 6.70 -0.27 37.72
N THR A 197 6.89 -0.40 36.40
CA THR A 197 7.47 -1.62 35.83
C THR A 197 8.63 -1.31 34.89
N ASN A 198 9.77 -1.96 35.13
CA ASN A 198 11.04 -1.81 34.39
C ASN A 198 10.98 -2.46 32.98
N ALA A 199 10.00 -2.07 32.16
CA ALA A 199 9.91 -2.49 30.77
C ALA A 199 9.87 -1.26 29.86
N SER A 200 11.05 -0.67 29.68
CA SER A 200 11.34 0.42 28.75
C SER A 200 11.42 -0.12 27.33
N SER A 201 10.31 -0.26 26.62
CA SER A 201 10.37 -0.24 25.15
C SER A 201 10.23 1.20 24.70
N CYS A 202 11.36 1.90 24.54
CA CYS A 202 11.44 3.24 23.95
C CYS A 202 11.28 3.23 22.42
N GLU A 203 10.95 2.08 21.84
CA GLU A 203 10.88 1.88 20.40
C GLU A 203 9.42 1.94 19.89
N PRO A 204 9.20 2.43 18.65
CA PRO A 204 7.92 2.30 17.97
C PRO A 204 7.44 0.85 17.89
N PRO A 205 6.11 0.60 17.83
CA PRO A 205 5.58 -0.73 17.53
C PRO A 205 6.07 -1.21 16.15
N LEU A 206 6.17 -2.52 15.97
CA LEU A 206 6.52 -3.11 14.67
C LEU A 206 5.40 -2.92 13.63
N LEU A 207 4.15 -2.83 14.09
CA LEU A 207 2.99 -2.60 13.25
C LEU A 207 2.00 -1.65 13.93
N THR A 208 1.60 -0.59 13.23
CA THR A 208 0.46 0.25 13.62
C THR A 208 -0.60 0.18 12.53
N CYS A 209 -1.85 -0.15 12.86
CA CYS A 209 -2.94 -0.11 11.88
C CYS A 209 -4.25 0.31 12.53
N TYR A 210 -5.23 0.68 11.69
CA TYR A 210 -6.55 1.01 12.19
C TYR A 210 -7.32 -0.23 12.66
N ARG A 211 -8.25 0.01 13.57
CA ARG A 211 -9.28 -0.92 14.01
C ARG A 211 -10.63 -0.22 13.93
N ASN A 212 -11.57 -0.82 13.21
CA ASN A 212 -12.92 -0.27 13.12
C ASN A 212 -13.73 -0.52 14.41
N THR A 213 -14.90 0.10 14.52
CA THR A 213 -15.78 0.03 15.70
C THR A 213 -16.34 -1.38 15.95
N GLN A 214 -16.33 -2.25 14.93
CA GLN A 214 -16.70 -3.67 15.06
C GLN A 214 -15.54 -4.55 15.55
N GLY A 215 -14.35 -3.97 15.74
CA GLY A 215 -13.18 -4.66 16.27
C GLY A 215 -12.27 -5.32 15.21
N TYR A 216 -12.60 -5.18 13.92
CA TYR A 216 -11.74 -5.68 12.84
C TYR A 216 -10.53 -4.76 12.64
N CYS A 217 -9.36 -5.37 12.49
CA CYS A 217 -8.12 -4.65 12.20
C CYS A 217 -7.95 -4.49 10.68
N GLU A 218 -7.39 -3.37 10.26
CA GLU A 218 -7.19 -2.97 8.87
C GLU A 218 -5.68 -2.97 8.52
N PRO A 219 -5.01 -4.13 8.39
CA PRO A 219 -3.57 -4.21 8.16
C PRO A 219 -3.11 -3.57 6.84
N LEU A 220 -4.03 -3.38 5.89
CA LEU A 220 -3.78 -2.73 4.60
C LEU A 220 -3.98 -1.21 4.64
N LEU A 221 -4.23 -0.66 5.83
CA LEU A 221 -4.13 0.75 6.15
C LEU A 221 -3.30 0.90 7.44
N GLY A 222 -1.98 0.77 7.28
CA GLY A 222 -1.06 0.54 8.39
C GLY A 222 0.38 0.94 8.12
N MET A 223 1.14 1.19 9.18
CA MET A 223 2.59 1.32 9.16
C MET A 223 3.26 0.00 9.52
N TRP A 224 4.15 -0.46 8.66
CA TRP A 224 4.85 -1.74 8.74
C TRP A 224 6.36 -1.53 8.81
N THR A 225 7.01 -1.96 9.89
CA THR A 225 8.48 -1.96 9.96
C THR A 225 9.08 -3.13 9.17
N PRO A 226 10.41 -3.09 8.85
CA PRO A 226 11.11 -4.23 8.27
C PRO A 226 10.90 -5.55 9.01
N GLU A 227 10.85 -5.50 10.34
CA GLU A 227 10.69 -6.67 11.20
C GLU A 227 9.26 -7.25 11.08
N ALA A 228 8.23 -6.42 11.02
CA ALA A 228 6.86 -6.87 10.78
C ALA A 228 6.71 -7.53 9.40
N LEU A 229 7.38 -7.00 8.38
CA LEU A 229 7.42 -7.60 7.04
C LEU A 229 8.21 -8.91 7.00
N SER A 230 9.27 -9.04 7.80
CA SER A 230 10.00 -10.31 7.97
C SER A 230 9.12 -11.39 8.61
N ILE A 231 8.27 -11.02 9.58
CA ILE A 231 7.26 -11.92 10.15
C ILE A 231 6.23 -12.32 9.10
N LEU A 232 5.77 -11.39 8.26
CA LEU A 232 4.89 -11.70 7.15
C LEU A 232 5.51 -12.72 6.18
N ALA A 233 6.79 -12.55 5.82
CA ALA A 233 7.50 -13.46 4.94
C ALA A 233 7.51 -14.89 5.50
N ARG A 234 7.88 -15.04 6.78
CA ARG A 234 7.85 -16.34 7.47
C ARG A 234 6.44 -16.94 7.55
N ASN A 235 5.42 -16.12 7.80
CA ASN A 235 4.03 -16.59 7.82
C ASN A 235 3.59 -17.11 6.44
N VAL A 236 3.99 -16.43 5.36
CA VAL A 236 3.73 -16.89 3.98
C VAL A 236 4.41 -18.24 3.70
N GLU A 237 5.66 -18.44 4.13
CA GLU A 237 6.37 -19.73 4.00
C GLU A 237 5.63 -20.88 4.70
N GLN A 238 4.94 -20.57 5.80
CA GLN A 238 4.10 -21.52 6.55
C GLN A 238 2.68 -21.66 5.99
N GLY A 239 2.37 -21.04 4.84
CA GLY A 239 1.04 -21.05 4.21
C GLY A 239 0.02 -20.08 4.83
N ARG A 240 0.44 -19.26 5.82
CA ARG A 240 -0.38 -18.21 6.44
C ARG A 240 -0.19 -16.89 5.68
N THR A 241 -0.86 -16.78 4.54
CA THR A 241 -0.63 -15.66 3.59
C THR A 241 -1.34 -14.36 3.93
N GLY A 242 -2.32 -14.36 4.84
CA GLY A 242 -3.09 -13.16 5.20
C GLY A 242 -2.32 -12.22 6.13
N PRO A 243 -2.19 -10.90 5.85
CA PRO A 243 -1.51 -9.94 6.71
C PRO A 243 -2.03 -9.89 8.16
N ARG A 244 -3.29 -10.26 8.40
CA ARG A 244 -3.88 -10.39 9.74
C ARG A 244 -3.10 -11.32 10.68
N PHE A 245 -2.44 -12.34 10.13
CA PHE A 245 -1.71 -13.33 10.92
C PHE A 245 -0.49 -12.70 11.63
N VAL A 246 0.06 -11.62 11.08
CA VAL A 246 1.12 -10.85 11.75
C VAL A 246 0.58 -10.13 12.97
N ILE A 247 -0.63 -9.55 12.88
CA ILE A 247 -1.28 -8.90 14.04
C ILE A 247 -1.53 -9.90 15.16
N GLU A 248 -2.05 -11.09 14.84
CA GLU A 248 -2.30 -12.17 15.81
C GLU A 248 -1.01 -12.61 16.52
N GLU A 249 0.07 -12.76 15.75
CA GLU A 249 1.38 -13.17 16.25
C GLU A 249 2.02 -12.09 17.14
N LEU A 250 2.06 -10.84 16.68
CA LEU A 250 2.59 -9.71 17.46
C LEU A 250 1.76 -9.45 18.73
N GLY A 251 0.43 -9.60 18.65
CA GLY A 251 -0.45 -9.47 19.81
C GLY A 251 -0.20 -10.54 20.88
N SER A 252 0.33 -11.70 20.49
CA SER A 252 0.69 -12.80 21.39
C SER A 252 2.14 -12.69 21.90
N GLY A 253 3.02 -12.00 21.16
CA GLY A 253 4.47 -11.95 21.38
C GLY A 253 4.98 -10.94 22.42
N GLY A 254 4.13 -10.02 22.91
CA GLY A 254 4.49 -9.07 23.97
C GLY A 254 3.74 -7.74 23.87
N LYS A 255 3.72 -6.99 24.98
CA LYS A 255 3.11 -5.64 24.99
C LYS A 255 3.91 -4.70 24.09
N GLY A 256 3.21 -3.89 23.30
CA GLY A 256 3.81 -2.78 22.54
C GLY A 256 4.29 -3.12 21.12
N GLN A 257 4.28 -4.39 20.70
CA GLN A 257 4.72 -4.76 19.34
C GLN A 257 3.72 -4.39 18.25
N VAL A 258 2.42 -4.38 18.56
CA VAL A 258 1.36 -3.95 17.67
C VAL A 258 0.55 -2.83 18.32
N ARG A 259 0.22 -1.81 17.53
CA ARG A 259 -0.65 -0.70 17.95
C ARG A 259 -1.89 -0.64 17.07
N LEU A 260 -3.06 -0.77 17.71
CA LEU A 260 -4.35 -0.67 17.05
C LEU A 260 -4.96 0.70 17.35
N VAL A 261 -5.26 1.44 16.30
CA VAL A 261 -5.74 2.83 16.38
C VAL A 261 -7.21 2.88 15.99
N VAL A 262 -8.05 3.52 16.80
CA VAL A 262 -9.45 3.77 16.43
C VAL A 262 -9.50 5.06 15.61
N PRO A 263 -10.17 5.09 14.43
CA PRO A 263 -10.26 6.31 13.64
C PRO A 263 -11.05 7.39 14.39
N ARG A 264 -10.67 8.66 14.20
CA ARG A 264 -11.44 9.80 14.74
C ARG A 264 -12.68 10.10 13.91
N ASP A 265 -12.71 9.60 12.69
CA ASP A 265 -13.81 9.72 11.73
C ASP A 265 -13.96 8.38 11.00
N GLU A 266 -15.13 7.77 11.08
CA GLU A 266 -15.40 6.45 10.49
C GLU A 266 -15.23 6.45 8.95
N ARG A 267 -15.39 7.62 8.30
CA ARG A 267 -15.18 7.76 6.85
C ARG A 267 -13.76 7.39 6.42
N TRP A 268 -12.77 7.50 7.31
CA TRP A 268 -11.39 7.13 7.01
C TRP A 268 -11.22 5.64 6.69
N LEU A 269 -12.12 4.79 7.19
CA LEU A 269 -12.13 3.35 6.95
C LEU A 269 -13.23 2.92 5.98
N PHE A 270 -13.89 3.87 5.30
CA PHE A 270 -14.90 3.54 4.32
C PHE A 270 -14.26 2.76 3.16
N ASN A 271 -14.71 1.52 2.95
CA ASN A 271 -14.18 0.65 1.92
C ASN A 271 -15.22 0.40 0.81
N ALA A 272 -14.83 0.62 -0.45
CA ALA A 272 -15.68 0.37 -1.60
C ALA A 272 -15.34 -0.99 -2.26
N ASN A 273 -16.16 -2.00 -1.99
CA ASN A 273 -16.06 -3.35 -2.54
C ASN A 273 -17.12 -3.70 -3.60
N THR A 274 -18.19 -2.91 -3.66
CA THR A 274 -19.35 -3.08 -4.53
C THR A 274 -19.68 -1.77 -5.25
N VAL A 275 -20.49 -1.86 -6.30
CA VAL A 275 -20.98 -0.68 -7.01
C VAL A 275 -21.84 0.22 -6.10
N GLY A 276 -22.59 -0.38 -5.16
CA GLY A 276 -23.40 0.38 -4.20
C GLY A 276 -22.54 1.23 -3.27
N GLU A 277 -21.54 0.60 -2.63
CA GLU A 277 -20.59 1.30 -1.75
C GLU A 277 -19.78 2.36 -2.51
N TRP A 278 -19.43 2.10 -3.78
CA TRP A 278 -18.77 3.12 -4.61
C TRP A 278 -19.65 4.35 -4.82
N ARG A 279 -20.94 4.17 -5.15
CA ARG A 279 -21.88 5.30 -5.31
C ARG A 279 -22.04 6.10 -4.01
N GLU A 280 -22.07 5.42 -2.88
CA GLU A 280 -22.09 6.06 -1.57
C GLU A 280 -20.82 6.88 -1.31
N ALA A 281 -19.64 6.30 -1.59
CA ALA A 281 -18.38 7.04 -1.51
C ALA A 281 -18.37 8.28 -2.41
N VAL A 282 -18.92 8.19 -3.63
CA VAL A 282 -19.06 9.36 -4.52
C VAL A 282 -19.95 10.43 -3.89
N GLY A 283 -21.08 10.07 -3.29
CA GLY A 283 -21.95 11.01 -2.58
C GLY A 283 -21.22 11.74 -1.46
N LEU A 284 -20.59 10.99 -0.56
CA LEU A 284 -19.84 11.54 0.58
C LEU A 284 -18.66 12.42 0.14
N PHE A 285 -17.98 12.05 -0.95
CA PHE A 285 -16.89 12.85 -1.52
C PHE A 285 -17.37 14.21 -2.05
N MET A 286 -18.54 14.25 -2.70
CA MET A 286 -19.11 15.50 -3.21
C MET A 286 -19.58 16.43 -2.09
N GLU A 287 -20.17 15.86 -1.03
CA GLU A 287 -20.61 16.61 0.15
C GLU A 287 -19.43 17.34 0.81
N GLY A 288 -18.32 16.64 1.05
CA GLY A 288 -17.11 17.23 1.65
C GLY A 288 -16.53 18.40 0.84
N LYS A 289 -16.48 18.29 -0.50
CA LYS A 289 -16.06 19.40 -1.38
C LYS A 289 -17.00 20.60 -1.36
N GLY A 290 -18.27 20.39 -1.00
CA GLY A 290 -19.25 21.45 -0.84
C GLY A 290 -19.09 22.21 0.48
N GLU A 291 -18.68 21.52 1.55
CA GLU A 291 -18.41 22.11 2.86
C GLU A 291 -17.13 22.95 2.86
N GLU A 292 -16.03 22.43 2.31
CA GLU A 292 -14.77 23.18 2.19
C GLU A 292 -14.96 24.50 1.42
N ARG A 293 -15.73 24.47 0.31
CA ARG A 293 -16.03 25.69 -0.46
C ARG A 293 -16.87 26.72 0.28
N LYS A 294 -17.65 26.32 1.29
CA LYS A 294 -18.42 27.27 2.12
C LYS A 294 -17.55 27.91 3.21
N GLU A 295 -16.54 27.20 3.72
CA GLU A 295 -15.59 27.76 4.69
C GLU A 295 -14.65 28.81 4.07
N PHE A 296 -14.32 28.71 2.78
CA PHE A 296 -13.51 29.73 2.08
C PHE A 296 -14.29 30.98 1.63
N VAL A 297 -15.62 30.99 1.76
CA VAL A 297 -16.49 32.11 1.31
C VAL A 297 -17.02 32.95 2.49
N ASN A 298 -16.75 32.55 3.73
CA ASN A 298 -17.07 33.31 4.95
C ASN A 298 -15.81 33.92 5.58
#